data_AF-A0A2H6HWP1-F1
#
_entry.id   AF-A0A2H6HWP1-F1
#
_cell.length_a   1.000
_cell.length_b   1.000
_cell.length_c   1.000
_cell.angle_alpha   90.00
_cell.angle_beta   90.00
_cell.angle_gamma   90.00
#
_symmetry.space_group_name_H-M   'P 1'
#
loop_
_entity.id
_entity.type
_entity.pdbx_description
1 polymer ?
#
loop_
_entity_poly.entity_id
_entity_poly.type
_entity_poly.pdbx_seq_one_letter_code
_entity_poly.pdbx_strand_id
1 'polypeptide(L)'
;MSLTLFVALPLLWWMIPFALFRTVGGRLKLSDYLLRFGIAIIPIMAAAHAIKALLKTTSRIPYWKYVASDPLGINTATSILDNTITLDSTFKVWLDPVLTILFLILMGVGVTLSVLVVRKLIVANHFESRWRSGFLYLLPVLYGGGFSVMLLMWRLMG
;
A
#
# COMPACT_ATOMS: atom_id res chain seq x y z
N MET A 1 -11.16 4.83 19.93
CA MET A 1 -10.64 3.64 19.20
C MET A 1 -10.04 4.01 17.84
N SER A 2 -10.65 4.92 17.06
CA SER A 2 -10.09 5.44 15.80
C SER A 2 -8.69 6.06 15.95
N LEU A 3 -8.48 6.92 16.95
CA LEU A 3 -7.19 7.56 17.20
C LEU A 3 -6.05 6.55 17.36
N THR A 4 -6.29 5.48 18.11
CA THR A 4 -5.29 4.44 18.37
C THR A 4 -4.88 3.72 17.09
N LEU A 5 -5.84 3.38 16.23
CA LEU A 5 -5.56 2.64 14.98
C LEU A 5 -4.96 3.52 13.89
N PHE A 6 -5.38 4.78 13.78
CA PHE A 6 -4.95 5.67 12.68
C PHE A 6 -3.73 6.53 13.02
N VAL A 7 -3.42 6.71 14.31
CA VAL A 7 -2.28 7.54 14.75
C VAL A 7 -1.25 6.70 15.49
N ALA A 8 -1.64 6.01 16.56
CA ALA A 8 -0.68 5.32 17.41
C ALA A 8 -0.01 4.14 16.70
N LEU A 9 -0.78 3.30 16.00
CA LEU A 9 -0.23 2.12 15.33
C LEU A 9 0.76 2.48 14.19
N PRO A 10 0.45 3.41 13.25
CA PRO A 10 1.43 3.83 12.25
C PRO A 10 2.67 4.44 12.88
N LEU A 11 2.51 5.25 13.93
CA LEU A 11 3.63 5.90 14.61
C LEU A 11 4.54 4.86 15.29
N LEU A 12 3.98 3.85 15.96
CA LEU A 12 4.74 2.75 16.53
C LEU A 12 5.54 1.99 15.47
N TRP A 13 4.90 1.67 14.34
CA TRP A 13 5.57 0.98 13.23
C TRP A 13 6.75 1.81 12.69
N TRP A 14 6.57 3.13 12.65
CA TRP A 14 7.57 4.07 12.18
C TRP A 14 8.75 4.24 13.14
N MET A 15 8.51 4.04 14.44
CA MET A 15 9.55 4.12 15.44
C MET A 15 10.48 2.90 15.45
N ILE A 16 10.10 1.76 14.85
CA ILE A 16 10.92 0.54 14.84
C ILE A 16 12.29 0.75 14.16
N PRO A 17 12.38 1.23 12.89
CA PRO A 17 13.67 1.46 12.25
C PRO A 17 14.51 2.50 12.98
N PHE A 18 13.88 3.55 13.54
CA PHE A 18 14.57 4.57 14.32
C PHE A 18 15.15 4.01 15.63
N ALA A 19 14.36 3.22 16.36
CA ALA A 19 14.80 2.59 17.60
C ALA A 19 15.99 1.67 17.35
N LEU A 20 15.93 0.83 16.31
CA LEU A 20 17.04 -0.06 15.92
C LEU A 20 18.29 0.72 15.47
N PHE A 21 18.10 1.80 14.71
CA PHE A 21 19.20 2.69 14.34
C PHE A 21 19.86 3.33 15.58
N ARG A 22 19.06 3.66 16.60
CA ARG A 22 19.55 4.27 17.84
C ARG A 22 20.31 3.28 18.72
N THR A 23 19.87 2.02 18.81
CA THR A 23 20.54 0.99 19.63
C THR A 23 21.94 0.63 19.10
N VAL A 24 22.19 0.78 17.80
CA VAL A 24 23.53 0.59 17.21
C VAL A 24 24.42 1.84 17.25
N GLY A 25 24.02 2.84 18.04
CA GLY A 25 24.81 4.05 18.31
C GLY A 25 24.61 5.20 17.33
N GLY A 26 23.60 5.15 16.46
CA GLY A 26 23.31 6.23 15.52
C GLY A 26 22.92 7.54 16.23
N ARG A 27 23.41 8.68 15.72
CA ARG A 27 23.24 10.01 16.36
C ARG A 27 22.13 10.90 15.77
N LEU A 28 21.34 10.38 14.84
CA LEU A 28 20.23 11.12 14.23
C LEU A 28 19.15 11.48 15.26
N LYS A 29 18.77 12.75 15.34
CA LYS A 29 17.64 13.18 16.16
C LYS A 29 16.33 12.66 15.58
N LEU A 30 15.35 12.39 16.44
CA LEU A 30 14.03 11.92 16.00
C LEU A 30 13.40 12.88 14.98
N SER A 31 13.40 14.18 15.25
CA SER A 31 12.85 15.19 14.34
C SER A 31 13.49 15.15 12.94
N ASP A 32 14.82 15.03 12.88
CA ASP A 32 15.55 14.91 11.61
C ASP A 32 15.22 13.59 10.90
N TYR A 33 15.05 12.50 11.64
CA TYR A 33 14.61 11.23 11.08
C TYR A 33 13.24 11.34 10.41
N LEU A 34 12.23 11.86 11.12
CA LEU A 34 10.87 11.97 10.59
C LEU A 34 10.83 12.90 9.36
N LEU A 35 11.51 14.06 9.43
CA LEU A 35 11.53 15.05 8.34
C LEU A 35 12.27 14.53 7.10
N ARG A 36 13.41 13.87 7.27
CA ARG A 36 14.25 13.45 6.14
C ARG A 36 13.77 12.14 5.55
N PHE A 37 13.41 11.16 6.37
CA PHE A 37 13.06 9.82 5.90
C PHE A 37 11.57 9.62 5.65
N GLY A 38 10.70 10.53 6.08
CA GLY A 38 9.27 10.40 5.77
C GLY A 38 8.91 10.54 4.31
N ILE A 39 9.72 11.24 3.53
CA ILE A 39 9.56 11.29 2.08
C ILE A 39 9.73 9.91 1.43
N ALA A 40 10.45 8.98 2.06
CA ALA A 40 10.63 7.63 1.55
C ALA A 40 9.30 6.86 1.49
N ILE A 41 8.27 7.22 2.27
CA ILE A 41 6.99 6.50 2.25
C ILE A 41 6.12 6.88 1.05
N ILE A 42 6.36 8.05 0.44
CA ILE A 42 5.50 8.58 -0.62
C ILE A 42 5.32 7.59 -1.78
N PRO A 43 6.37 6.95 -2.34
CA PRO A 43 6.19 5.97 -3.41
C PRO A 43 5.33 4.76 -3.03
N ILE A 44 5.43 4.29 -1.79
CA ILE A 44 4.64 3.15 -1.30
C ILE A 44 3.17 3.57 -1.14
N MET A 45 2.91 4.76 -0.58
CA MET A 45 1.56 5.30 -0.46
C MET A 45 0.91 5.51 -1.83
N ALA A 46 1.67 6.05 -2.79
CA ALA A 46 1.19 6.21 -4.16
C ALA A 46 0.80 4.86 -4.78
N ALA A 47 1.64 3.83 -4.62
CA ALA A 47 1.33 2.47 -5.06
C ALA A 47 0.05 1.92 -4.39
N ALA A 48 -0.08 2.07 -3.07
CA ALA A 48 -1.27 1.64 -2.33
C ALA A 48 -2.55 2.33 -2.80
N HIS A 49 -2.49 3.64 -3.07
CA HIS A 49 -3.62 4.39 -3.62
C HIS A 49 -3.97 3.97 -5.05
N ALA A 50 -2.97 3.70 -5.89
CA ALA A 50 -3.18 3.19 -7.24
C ALA A 50 -3.86 1.81 -7.21
N ILE A 51 -3.42 0.91 -6.34
CA ILE A 51 -4.04 -0.42 -6.14
C ILE A 51 -5.49 -0.26 -5.68
N LYS A 52 -5.76 0.59 -4.68
CA LYS A 52 -7.13 0.87 -4.22
C LYS A 52 -8.03 1.41 -5.33
N ALA A 53 -7.50 2.31 -6.16
CA ALA A 53 -8.25 2.87 -7.29
C ALA A 53 -8.55 1.78 -8.34
N LEU A 54 -7.56 0.95 -8.69
CA LEU A 54 -7.75 -0.18 -9.61
C LEU A 54 -8.82 -1.14 -9.11
N LEU A 55 -8.76 -1.56 -7.85
CA LEU A 55 -9.77 -2.41 -7.22
C LEU A 55 -11.18 -1.82 -7.30
N LYS A 56 -11.31 -0.52 -7.02
CA LYS A 56 -12.60 0.17 -7.09
C LYS A 56 -13.14 0.25 -8.51
N THR A 57 -12.27 0.42 -9.50
CA THR A 57 -12.67 0.49 -10.90
C THR A 57 -13.03 -0.89 -11.44
N THR A 58 -12.22 -1.91 -11.16
CA THR A 58 -12.46 -3.26 -11.68
C THR A 58 -13.67 -3.95 -11.07
N SER A 59 -13.94 -3.71 -9.79
CA SER A 59 -15.17 -4.20 -9.14
C SER A 59 -16.46 -3.65 -9.76
N ARG A 60 -16.38 -2.58 -10.56
CA ARG A 60 -17.54 -1.97 -11.24
C ARG A 60 -17.79 -2.49 -12.65
N ILE A 61 -16.89 -3.29 -13.22
CA ILE A 61 -17.01 -3.81 -14.60
C ILE A 61 -18.33 -4.57 -14.83
N PRO A 62 -18.81 -5.45 -13.92
CA PRO A 62 -20.08 -6.18 -14.13
C PRO A 62 -21.31 -5.30 -14.32
N TYR A 63 -21.24 -4.06 -13.80
CA TYR A 63 -22.33 -3.11 -13.83
C TYR A 63 -22.36 -2.30 -15.13
N TRP A 64 -21.29 -2.28 -15.92
CA TRP A 64 -21.16 -1.42 -17.10
C TRP A 64 -22.25 -1.66 -18.14
N LYS A 65 -22.73 -2.90 -18.29
CA LYS A 65 -23.82 -3.24 -19.22
C LYS A 65 -25.17 -2.62 -18.85
N TYR A 66 -25.33 -2.17 -17.60
CA TYR A 66 -26.57 -1.54 -17.11
C TYR A 66 -26.48 -0.02 -17.02
N VAL A 67 -25.27 0.56 -17.04
CA VAL A 67 -25.05 2.00 -16.84
C VAL A 67 -25.76 2.84 -17.90
N ALA A 68 -25.81 2.38 -19.15
CA ALA A 68 -26.46 3.12 -20.23
C ALA A 68 -28.00 3.08 -20.15
N SER A 69 -28.57 1.94 -19.73
CA SER A 69 -30.03 1.76 -19.65
C SER A 69 -30.63 2.28 -18.35
N ASP A 70 -29.84 2.36 -17.28
CA ASP A 70 -30.26 2.85 -15.96
C ASP A 70 -29.14 3.70 -15.32
N PRO A 71 -28.98 4.97 -15.73
CA PRO A 71 -27.90 5.85 -15.26
C PRO A 71 -27.95 6.16 -13.76
N LEU A 72 -29.14 6.12 -13.16
CA LEU A 72 -29.33 6.30 -11.72
C LEU A 72 -29.06 5.01 -10.93
N GLY A 73 -29.15 3.85 -11.59
CA GLY A 73 -28.86 2.54 -11.03
C GLY A 73 -29.94 2.00 -10.08
N ILE A 74 -31.10 2.66 -9.96
CA ILE A 74 -32.15 2.32 -9.00
C ILE A 74 -32.81 1.00 -9.38
N ASN A 75 -33.21 0.87 -10.65
CA ASN A 75 -33.89 -0.33 -11.14
C ASN A 75 -32.93 -1.52 -11.15
N THR A 76 -31.69 -1.29 -11.60
CA THR A 76 -30.64 -2.31 -11.62
C THR A 76 -30.30 -2.81 -10.22
N ALA A 77 -30.15 -1.91 -9.24
CA ALA A 77 -29.88 -2.29 -7.86
C ALA A 77 -31.02 -3.12 -7.26
N THR A 78 -32.27 -2.71 -7.50
CA THR A 78 -33.46 -3.45 -7.06
C THR A 78 -33.51 -4.83 -7.70
N SER A 79 -33.28 -4.93 -9.01
CA SER A 79 -33.23 -6.20 -9.73
C SER A 79 -32.13 -7.16 -9.25
N ILE A 80 -30.97 -6.64 -8.83
CA ILE A 80 -29.91 -7.44 -8.21
C ILE A 80 -30.34 -7.94 -6.83
N LEU A 81 -30.96 -7.09 -6.01
CA LEU A 81 -31.47 -7.46 -4.69
C LEU A 81 -32.57 -8.53 -4.78
N ASP A 82 -33.44 -8.40 -5.78
CA ASP A 82 -34.54 -9.35 -6.04
C ASP A 82 -34.06 -10.62 -6.74
N ASN A 83 -32.75 -10.77 -7.01
CA ASN A 83 -32.13 -11.88 -7.75
C ASN A 83 -32.68 -12.10 -9.17
N THR A 84 -33.38 -11.10 -9.73
CA THR A 84 -33.88 -11.14 -11.12
C THR A 84 -32.75 -10.98 -12.14
N ILE A 85 -31.64 -10.37 -11.72
CA ILE A 85 -30.43 -10.20 -12.51
C ILE A 85 -29.25 -10.79 -11.74
N THR A 86 -28.54 -11.73 -12.35
CA THR A 86 -27.25 -12.22 -11.86
C THR A 86 -26.10 -11.45 -12.51
N LEU A 87 -25.20 -10.94 -11.67
CA LEU A 87 -23.96 -10.31 -12.15
C LEU A 87 -23.07 -11.41 -12.72
N ASP A 88 -22.57 -11.21 -13.94
CA ASP A 88 -21.68 -12.17 -14.58
C ASP A 88 -20.37 -12.26 -13.78
N SER A 89 -20.14 -13.41 -13.17
CA SER A 89 -18.94 -13.70 -12.37
C SER A 89 -17.81 -14.32 -13.21
N THR A 90 -18.06 -14.64 -14.48
CA THR A 90 -17.10 -15.33 -15.35
C THR A 90 -15.81 -14.53 -15.52
N PHE A 91 -15.92 -13.20 -15.59
CA PHE A 91 -14.76 -12.31 -15.71
C PHE A 91 -13.83 -12.37 -14.47
N LYS A 92 -14.37 -12.69 -13.28
CA LYS A 92 -13.63 -12.68 -12.01
C LYS A 92 -12.54 -13.77 -11.99
N VAL A 93 -12.81 -14.92 -12.61
CA VAL A 93 -11.89 -16.08 -12.62
C VAL A 93 -10.52 -15.72 -13.22
N TRP A 94 -10.51 -14.95 -14.30
CA TRP A 94 -9.28 -14.55 -15.00
C TRP A 94 -8.75 -13.19 -14.55
N LEU A 95 -9.64 -12.25 -14.21
CA LEU A 95 -9.23 -10.91 -13.82
C LEU A 95 -8.48 -10.92 -12.48
N ASP A 96 -8.92 -11.74 -11.53
CA ASP A 96 -8.34 -11.75 -10.20
C ASP A 96 -6.83 -12.12 -10.15
N PRO A 97 -6.34 -13.20 -10.79
CA PRO A 97 -4.89 -13.49 -10.80
C PRO A 97 -4.10 -12.38 -11.52
N VAL A 98 -4.65 -11.79 -12.58
CA VAL A 98 -4.02 -10.65 -13.29
C VAL A 98 -3.89 -9.45 -12.37
N LEU A 99 -4.95 -9.08 -11.65
CA LEU A 99 -4.92 -7.98 -10.69
C LEU A 99 -3.95 -8.25 -9.55
N THR A 100 -3.88 -9.48 -9.06
CA THR A 100 -2.92 -9.87 -8.01
C THR A 100 -1.49 -9.63 -8.45
N ILE A 101 -1.11 -10.11 -9.64
CA ILE A 101 0.23 -9.90 -10.21
C ILE A 101 0.50 -8.40 -10.38
N LEU A 102 -0.46 -7.65 -10.94
CA LEU A 102 -0.33 -6.21 -11.14
C LEU A 102 -0.10 -5.46 -9.82
N PHE A 103 -0.84 -5.83 -8.76
CA PHE A 103 -0.69 -5.20 -7.44
C PHE A 103 0.67 -5.49 -6.81
N LEU A 104 1.17 -6.72 -6.93
CA LEU A 104 2.51 -7.08 -6.46
C LEU A 104 3.59 -6.31 -7.21
N ILE A 105 3.45 -6.14 -8.53
CA ILE A 105 4.38 -5.33 -9.34
C ILE A 105 4.33 -3.87 -8.89
N LEU A 106 3.15 -3.26 -8.78
CA LEU A 106 3.00 -1.87 -8.35
C LEU A 106 3.60 -1.63 -6.97
N MET A 107 3.35 -2.55 -6.02
CA MET A 107 3.91 -2.46 -4.68
C MET A 107 5.43 -2.65 -4.70
N GLY A 108 5.94 -3.61 -5.47
CA GLY A 108 7.38 -3.83 -5.66
C GLY A 108 8.10 -2.62 -6.24
N VAL A 109 7.49 -1.93 -7.21
CA VAL A 109 7.99 -0.65 -7.74
C VAL A 109 8.00 0.43 -6.66
N GLY A 110 6.91 0.58 -5.90
CA GLY A 110 6.82 1.53 -4.78
C GLY A 110 7.91 1.31 -3.74
N VAL A 111 8.13 0.05 -3.34
CA VAL A 111 9.21 -0.33 -2.40
C VAL A 111 10.59 -0.04 -2.99
N THR A 112 10.82 -0.40 -4.25
CA THR A 112 12.12 -0.18 -4.92
C THR A 112 12.45 1.31 -4.99
N LEU A 113 11.49 2.14 -5.41
CA LEU A 113 11.66 3.59 -5.43
C LEU A 113 11.90 4.15 -4.03
N SER A 114 11.18 3.66 -3.02
CA SER A 114 11.38 4.04 -1.63
C SER A 114 12.79 3.71 -1.12
N VAL A 115 13.32 2.51 -1.44
CA VAL A 115 14.71 2.12 -1.16
C VAL A 115 15.71 3.05 -1.84
N LEU A 116 15.47 3.42 -3.10
CA LEU A 116 16.34 4.37 -3.82
C LEU A 116 16.33 5.77 -3.17
N VAL A 117 15.18 6.23 -2.67
CA VAL A 117 15.07 7.47 -1.91
C VAL A 117 15.87 7.39 -0.62
N VAL A 118 15.73 6.32 0.18
CA VAL A 118 16.51 6.09 1.40
C VAL A 118 18.01 6.08 1.08
N ARG A 119 18.43 5.38 0.02
CA ARG A 119 19.83 5.35 -0.42
C ARG A 119 20.36 6.74 -0.74
N LYS A 120 19.60 7.52 -1.51
CA LYS A 120 19.96 8.90 -1.88
C LYS A 120 20.09 9.79 -0.64
N LEU A 121 19.17 9.65 0.33
CA LEU A 121 19.20 10.39 1.59
C LEU A 121 20.41 10.03 2.46
N ILE A 122 20.77 8.75 2.54
CA ILE A 122 21.95 8.29 3.29
C ILE A 122 23.23 8.91 2.72
N VAL A 123 23.40 8.86 1.40
CA VAL A 123 24.57 9.40 0.70
C VAL A 123 24.64 10.92 0.82
N ALA A 124 23.53 11.62 0.58
CA ALA A 124 23.50 13.10 0.56
C ALA A 124 23.78 13.73 1.93
N ASN A 125 23.44 13.04 3.02
CA ASN A 125 23.59 13.57 4.38
C ASN A 125 24.84 13.04 5.10
N HIS A 126 25.74 12.34 4.39
CA HIS A 126 26.95 11.73 4.96
C HIS A 126 26.67 10.97 6.27
N PHE A 127 25.61 10.17 6.27
CA PHE A 127 25.26 9.39 7.45
C PHE A 127 26.40 8.44 7.83
N GLU A 128 26.50 8.16 9.13
CA GLU A 128 27.53 7.32 9.75
C GLU A 128 27.74 5.97 9.03
N SER A 129 28.81 5.26 9.44
CA SER A 129 29.19 3.90 9.00
C SER A 129 28.08 3.12 8.30
N ARG A 130 28.40 2.60 7.10
CA ARG A 130 27.51 1.83 6.20
C ARG A 130 26.64 0.79 6.92
N TRP A 131 27.16 0.18 7.98
CA TRP A 131 26.45 -0.82 8.77
C TRP A 131 25.31 -0.23 9.62
N ARG A 132 25.52 0.93 10.26
CA ARG A 132 24.49 1.61 11.07
C ARG A 132 23.34 2.12 10.22
N SER A 133 23.66 2.68 9.06
CA SER A 133 22.67 3.18 8.10
C SER A 133 21.82 2.06 7.49
N GLY A 134 22.21 0.78 7.65
CA GLY A 134 21.46 -0.39 7.20
C GLY A 134 20.04 -0.46 7.76
N PHE A 135 19.83 -0.11 9.03
CA PHE A 135 18.52 -0.17 9.67
C PHE A 135 17.50 0.80 9.07
N LEU A 136 17.95 1.87 8.41
CA LEU A 136 17.06 2.83 7.75
C LEU A 136 16.40 2.22 6.50
N TYR A 137 16.97 1.16 5.91
CA TYR A 137 16.32 0.40 4.84
C TYR A 137 15.18 -0.49 5.34
N LEU A 138 15.03 -0.72 6.65
CA LEU A 138 13.85 -1.40 7.18
C LEU A 138 12.57 -0.58 6.98
N LEU A 139 12.69 0.73 6.78
CA LEU A 139 11.56 1.64 6.62
C LEU A 139 10.70 1.29 5.38
N PRO A 140 11.26 1.23 4.15
CA PRO A 140 10.53 0.73 2.98
C PRO A 140 10.08 -0.72 3.12
N VAL A 141 10.93 -1.58 3.69
CA VAL A 141 10.69 -3.03 3.74
C VAL A 141 9.55 -3.36 4.70
N LEU A 142 9.54 -2.81 5.90
CA LEU A 142 8.47 -3.04 6.87
C LEU A 142 7.15 -2.42 6.41
N TYR A 143 7.19 -1.23 5.83
CA TYR A 143 5.97 -0.54 5.42
C TYR A 143 5.37 -1.17 4.15
N GLY A 144 6.16 -1.32 3.09
CA GLY A 144 5.71 -1.96 1.85
C GLY A 144 5.49 -3.46 1.99
N GLY A 145 6.30 -4.14 2.81
CA GLY A 145 6.12 -5.55 3.14
C GLY A 145 4.80 -5.80 3.87
N GLY A 146 4.42 -4.93 4.83
CA GLY A 146 3.12 -5.00 5.48
C GLY A 146 1.96 -4.91 4.46
N PHE A 147 2.04 -4.00 3.50
CA PHE A 147 1.06 -3.90 2.41
C PHE A 147 1.05 -5.14 1.52
N SER A 148 2.21 -5.66 1.14
CA SER A 148 2.32 -6.88 0.32
C SER A 148 1.73 -8.10 1.04
N VAL A 149 2.03 -8.28 2.33
CA VAL A 149 1.44 -9.35 3.14
C VAL A 149 -0.08 -9.20 3.21
N MET A 150 -0.57 -7.98 3.46
CA MET A 150 -2.01 -7.72 3.48
C MET A 150 -2.67 -8.06 2.13
N LEU A 151 -2.06 -7.72 1.00
CA LEU A 151 -2.57 -8.05 -0.33
C LEU A 151 -2.63 -9.57 -0.56
N LEU A 152 -1.58 -10.28 -0.15
CA LEU A 152 -1.55 -11.75 -0.25
C LEU A 152 -2.59 -12.40 0.67
N MET A 153 -2.69 -11.96 1.93
CA MET A 153 -3.69 -12.48 2.87
C MET A 153 -5.11 -12.22 2.38
N TRP A 154 -5.39 -11.02 1.89
CA TRP A 154 -6.69 -10.69 1.30
C TRP A 154 -7.03 -11.62 0.12
N ARG A 155 -6.03 -11.99 -0.68
CA ARG A 155 -6.22 -12.91 -1.81
C ARG A 155 -6.37 -14.38 -1.40
N LEU A 156 -5.72 -14.82 -0.34
CA LEU A 156 -5.78 -16.21 0.13
C LEU A 156 -7.04 -16.48 0.97
N MET A 157 -7.60 -15.47 1.62
CA MET A 157 -8.74 -15.61 2.53
C MET A 157 -10.10 -15.22 1.91
N GLY A 158 -10.11 -14.61 0.72
CA GLY A 158 -11.32 -14.16 0.03
C GLY A 158 -11.55 -14.88 -1.29
#